data_AF-K1TTT8-F1
#
_entry.id   AF-K1TTT8-F1
#
_cell.length_a   1.000
_cell.length_b   1.000
_cell.length_c   1.000
_cell.angle_alpha   90.00
_cell.angle_beta   90.00
_cell.angle_gamma   90.00
#
_symmetry.space_group_name_H-M   'P 1'
#
loop_
_entity.id
_entity.type
_entity.pdbx_description
1 polymer ?
#
loop_
_entity_poly.entity_id
_entity_poly.type
_entity_poly.pdbx_seq_one_letter_code
_entity_poly.pdbx_strand_id
1 'polypeptide(L)'
;KFDQGMNDPKVFKLWQDGNTMGIFQFESQGMTNFMKELKPDCLEDLIAGVSLYRPGPMDQIPRYISNKKDPDHAVYTHDSLKPILKVTYGCMVYQEQVMQIVRDLAGYSLGRADLVRRAMGKKKLEVMAKEREIFIHGQIDENGNIIVPGCVRNGIDEKSANKIFDEMSEFAKYAFQ
;
A
#
# COMPACT_ATOMS: atom_id res chain seq x y z
N LYS A 1 -13.01 -0.07 33.26
CA LYS A 1 -13.14 -1.04 32.14
C LYS A 1 -12.43 -0.42 30.95
N PHE A 2 -11.43 -1.08 30.38
CA PHE A 2 -10.79 -0.62 29.16
C PHE A 2 -11.79 -0.75 27.99
N ASP A 3 -11.77 0.21 27.08
CA ASP A 3 -12.57 0.16 25.85
C ASP A 3 -12.04 -0.99 24.97
N GLN A 4 -12.80 -2.09 24.89
CA GLN A 4 -12.43 -3.25 24.06
C GLN A 4 -12.59 -2.96 22.56
N GLY A 5 -13.40 -1.95 22.19
CA GLY A 5 -13.67 -1.61 20.80
C GLY A 5 -12.65 -0.64 20.19
N MET A 6 -11.83 0.01 21.02
CA MET A 6 -10.92 1.10 20.63
C MET A 6 -11.60 2.13 19.71
N ASN A 7 -12.87 2.45 20.00
CA ASN A 7 -13.74 3.18 19.10
C ASN A 7 -14.39 4.42 19.73
N ASP A 8 -13.86 4.91 20.85
CA ASP A 8 -14.36 6.13 21.52
C ASP A 8 -14.22 7.37 20.60
N PRO A 9 -15.34 7.96 20.12
CA PRO A 9 -15.29 9.13 19.24
C PRO A 9 -14.65 10.35 19.91
N LYS A 10 -14.70 10.46 21.24
CA LYS A 10 -14.07 11.57 21.98
C LYS A 10 -12.56 11.50 21.91
N VAL A 11 -12.01 10.29 21.84
CA VAL A 11 -10.57 10.05 21.73
C VAL A 11 -10.12 10.48 20.33
N PHE A 12 -10.78 10.01 19.27
CA PHE A 12 -10.44 10.41 17.89
C PHE A 12 -10.55 11.93 17.65
N LYS A 13 -11.52 12.58 18.30
CA LYS A 13 -11.70 14.02 18.21
C LYS A 13 -10.47 14.82 18.63
N LEU A 14 -9.61 14.28 19.51
CA LEU A 14 -8.34 14.92 19.88
C LEU A 14 -7.44 15.13 18.65
N TRP A 15 -7.29 14.12 17.79
CA TRP A 15 -6.52 14.26 16.53
C TRP A 15 -7.24 15.14 15.51
N GLN A 16 -8.57 15.04 15.40
CA GLN A 16 -9.36 15.87 14.48
C GLN A 16 -9.24 17.37 14.81
N ASP A 17 -9.18 17.72 16.09
CA ASP A 17 -9.03 19.10 16.56
C ASP A 17 -7.56 19.56 16.60
N GLY A 18 -6.61 18.62 16.48
CA GLY A 18 -5.16 18.89 16.54
C GLY A 18 -4.58 18.93 17.95
N ASN A 19 -5.30 18.42 18.94
CA ASN A 19 -4.87 18.30 20.33
C ASN A 19 -3.98 17.06 20.52
N THR A 20 -2.86 17.00 19.80
CA THR A 20 -1.96 15.82 19.75
C THR A 20 -0.69 15.96 20.60
N MET A 21 -0.55 17.06 21.33
CA MET A 21 0.58 17.27 22.24
C MET A 21 0.60 16.20 23.33
N GLY A 22 1.75 15.55 23.54
CA GLY A 22 1.90 14.46 24.51
C GLY A 22 1.34 13.12 24.03
N ILE A 23 0.82 13.02 22.80
CA ILE A 23 0.41 11.77 22.18
C ILE A 23 1.57 11.24 21.35
N PHE A 24 2.17 10.13 21.80
CA PHE A 24 3.28 9.46 21.14
C PHE A 24 3.07 9.31 19.62
N GLN A 25 4.10 9.64 18.82
CA GLN A 25 4.12 9.70 17.34
C GLN A 25 3.36 10.86 16.68
N PHE A 26 2.50 11.60 17.40
CA PHE A 26 1.64 12.63 16.80
C PHE A 26 1.97 14.08 17.22
N GLU A 27 3.10 14.30 17.88
CA GLU A 27 3.42 15.58 18.52
C GLU A 27 3.96 16.65 17.56
N SER A 28 4.48 16.25 16.38
CA SER A 28 5.07 17.21 15.45
C SER A 28 4.00 18.07 14.80
N GLN A 29 4.26 19.37 14.65
CA GLN A 29 3.29 20.32 14.06
C GLN A 29 2.76 19.87 12.70
N GLY A 30 3.63 19.28 11.88
CA GLY A 30 3.26 18.76 10.57
C GLY A 30 2.33 17.56 10.66
N MET A 31 2.61 16.61 11.55
CA MET A 31 1.73 15.46 11.80
C MET A 31 0.39 15.91 12.39
N THR A 32 0.39 16.86 13.31
CA THR A 32 -0.83 17.47 13.86
C THR A 32 -1.70 18.05 12.74
N ASN A 33 -1.12 18.86 11.85
CA ASN A 33 -1.86 19.46 10.74
C ASN A 33 -2.42 18.40 9.79
N PHE A 34 -1.61 17.40 9.44
CA PHE A 34 -2.06 16.27 8.63
C PHE A 34 -3.23 15.52 9.28
N MET A 35 -3.18 15.27 10.59
CA MET A 35 -4.26 14.60 11.30
C MET A 35 -5.57 15.40 11.32
N LYS A 36 -5.49 16.73 11.40
CA LYS A 36 -6.67 17.60 11.26
C LYS A 36 -7.30 17.53 9.89
N GLU A 37 -6.50 17.34 8.85
CA GLU A 37 -6.99 17.18 7.47
C GLU A 37 -7.54 15.76 7.21
N LEU A 38 -6.86 14.75 7.74
CA LEU A 38 -7.24 13.33 7.65
C LEU A 38 -8.54 13.05 8.38
N LYS A 39 -8.79 13.75 9.50
CA LYS A 39 -9.93 13.56 10.41
C LYS A 39 -10.14 12.08 10.75
N PRO A 40 -9.19 11.43 11.46
CA PRO A 40 -9.31 10.01 11.79
C PRO A 40 -10.57 9.75 12.61
N ASP A 41 -11.32 8.70 12.28
CA ASP A 41 -12.53 8.28 13.00
C ASP A 41 -12.52 6.80 13.42
N CYS A 42 -11.45 6.09 13.08
CA CYS A 42 -11.17 4.71 13.46
C CYS A 42 -9.66 4.50 13.74
N LEU A 43 -9.30 3.35 14.31
CA LEU A 43 -7.91 3.00 14.59
C LEU A 43 -7.09 2.85 13.29
N GLU A 44 -7.70 2.31 12.25
CA GLU A 44 -7.09 2.10 10.93
C GLU A 44 -6.59 3.41 10.32
N ASP A 45 -7.32 4.52 10.52
CA ASP A 45 -6.86 5.84 10.08
C ASP A 45 -5.62 6.32 10.83
N LEU A 46 -5.51 6.04 12.13
CA LEU A 46 -4.32 6.39 12.90
C LEU A 46 -3.11 5.59 12.42
N ILE A 47 -3.31 4.30 12.16
CA ILE A 47 -2.28 3.42 11.60
C ILE A 47 -1.86 3.91 10.21
N ALA A 48 -2.83 4.21 9.33
CA ALA A 48 -2.57 4.77 8.02
C ALA A 48 -1.86 6.13 8.10
N GLY A 49 -2.25 6.99 9.04
CA GLY A 49 -1.63 8.29 9.24
C GLY A 49 -0.15 8.19 9.60
N VAL A 50 0.22 7.31 10.54
CA VAL A 50 1.63 7.07 10.89
C VAL A 50 2.43 6.47 9.73
N SER A 51 1.80 5.62 8.91
CA SER A 51 2.44 5.02 7.73
C SER A 51 2.63 6.01 6.59
N LEU A 52 1.64 6.88 6.35
CA LEU A 52 1.64 7.88 5.29
C LEU A 52 2.59 9.04 5.58
N TYR A 53 2.72 9.47 6.84
CA TYR A 53 3.54 10.62 7.22
C TYR A 53 5.04 10.28 7.32
N ARG A 54 5.57 9.68 6.26
CA ARG A 54 6.99 9.30 6.09
C ARG A 54 7.44 9.64 4.66
N PRO A 55 8.75 9.90 4.45
CA PRO A 55 9.27 10.12 3.10
C PRO A 55 8.81 9.00 2.15
N GLY A 56 8.22 9.37 1.01
CA GLY A 56 7.63 8.45 0.02
C GLY A 56 6.12 8.35 0.07
N PRO A 57 5.53 7.61 1.04
CA PRO A 57 4.07 7.57 1.20
C PRO A 57 3.43 8.94 1.40
N MET A 58 4.20 9.96 1.85
CA MET A 58 3.73 11.34 1.97
C MET A 58 3.15 11.91 0.68
N ASP A 59 3.67 11.52 -0.49
CA ASP A 59 3.16 12.00 -1.78
C ASP A 59 1.75 11.47 -2.07
N GLN A 60 1.34 10.38 -1.41
CA GLN A 60 -0.01 9.83 -1.50
C GLN A 60 -0.99 10.51 -0.53
N ILE A 61 -0.55 11.36 0.41
CA ILE A 61 -1.42 12.01 1.40
C ILE A 61 -2.59 12.76 0.74
N PRO A 62 -2.38 13.63 -0.29
CA PRO A 62 -3.49 14.34 -0.92
C PRO A 62 -4.52 13.39 -1.54
N ARG A 63 -4.04 12.34 -2.22
CA ARG A 63 -4.91 11.31 -2.82
C ARG A 63 -5.67 10.53 -1.75
N TYR A 64 -5.00 10.14 -0.67
CA TYR A 64 -5.60 9.39 0.43
C TYR A 64 -6.70 10.21 1.12
N ILE A 65 -6.44 11.49 1.44
CA ILE A 65 -7.44 12.38 2.05
C ILE A 65 -8.62 12.60 1.12
N SER A 66 -8.37 12.83 -0.18
CA SER A 66 -9.42 12.99 -1.18
C SER A 66 -10.30 11.75 -1.27
N ASN A 67 -9.68 10.57 -1.39
CA ASN A 67 -10.41 9.32 -1.53
C ASN A 67 -11.06 8.87 -0.22
N LYS A 68 -10.55 9.26 0.95
CA LYS A 68 -11.23 9.02 2.23
C LYS A 68 -12.52 9.82 2.32
N LYS A 69 -12.52 11.08 1.87
CA LYS A 69 -13.71 11.94 1.84
C LYS A 69 -14.75 11.45 0.83
N ASP A 70 -14.29 10.86 -0.26
CA ASP A 70 -15.13 10.32 -1.33
C ASP A 70 -14.61 8.95 -1.83
N PRO A 71 -14.91 7.86 -1.09
CA PRO A 71 -14.37 6.53 -1.39
C PRO A 71 -14.80 5.96 -2.74
N ASP A 72 -15.95 6.40 -3.27
CA ASP A 72 -16.48 5.91 -4.54
C ASP A 72 -15.69 6.45 -5.74
N HIS A 73 -14.94 7.54 -5.56
CA HIS A 73 -14.08 8.14 -6.58
C HIS A 73 -12.64 7.62 -6.56
N ALA A 74 -12.32 6.65 -5.69
CA ALA A 74 -11.01 6.02 -5.68
C ALA A 74 -10.73 5.31 -7.02
N VAL A 75 -9.79 5.85 -7.79
CA VAL A 75 -9.35 5.26 -9.07
C VAL A 75 -8.29 4.20 -8.81
N TYR A 76 -8.48 3.02 -9.41
CA TYR A 76 -7.53 1.91 -9.41
C TYR A 76 -6.94 1.75 -10.80
N THR A 77 -5.68 1.32 -10.90
CA THR A 77 -5.06 1.02 -12.19
C THR A 77 -5.70 -0.20 -12.86
N HIS A 78 -6.19 -1.16 -12.07
CA HIS A 78 -6.96 -2.31 -12.54
C HIS A 78 -7.95 -2.75 -11.44
N ASP A 79 -9.10 -3.29 -11.80
CA ASP A 79 -10.14 -3.71 -10.85
C ASP A 79 -9.64 -4.77 -9.85
N SER A 80 -8.69 -5.61 -10.27
CA SER A 80 -8.03 -6.60 -9.40
C SER A 80 -7.28 -6.00 -8.20
N LEU A 81 -6.96 -4.70 -8.23
CA LEU A 81 -6.36 -4.02 -7.07
C LEU A 81 -7.37 -3.63 -6.01
N LYS A 82 -8.66 -3.52 -6.36
CA LYS A 82 -9.70 -3.03 -5.46
C LYS A 82 -9.80 -3.86 -4.17
N PRO A 83 -9.78 -5.21 -4.19
CA PRO A 83 -9.82 -6.00 -2.95
C PRO A 83 -8.63 -5.72 -2.00
N ILE A 84 -7.49 -5.33 -2.55
CA ILE A 84 -6.23 -5.15 -1.81
C ILE A 84 -6.12 -3.72 -1.28
N LEU A 85 -6.46 -2.73 -2.10
CA LEU A 85 -6.22 -1.31 -1.81
C LEU A 85 -7.47 -0.57 -1.30
N LYS A 86 -8.65 -1.20 -1.29
CA LYS A 86 -9.89 -0.54 -0.82
C LYS A 86 -9.77 -0.05 0.62
N VAL A 87 -9.12 -0.82 1.49
CA VAL A 87 -8.88 -0.47 2.90
C VAL A 87 -7.99 0.77 3.08
N THR A 88 -7.26 1.15 2.03
CA THR A 88 -6.41 2.34 1.98
C THR A 88 -6.84 3.30 0.87
N TYR A 89 -8.12 3.26 0.51
CA TYR A 89 -8.75 4.16 -0.47
C TYR A 89 -8.02 4.21 -1.82
N GLY A 90 -7.46 3.08 -2.28
CA GLY A 90 -6.74 2.99 -3.55
C GLY A 90 -5.28 3.44 -3.51
N CYS A 91 -4.75 3.80 -2.34
CA CYS A 91 -3.34 4.14 -2.15
C CYS A 91 -2.54 2.95 -1.63
N MET A 92 -1.30 2.77 -2.11
CA MET A 92 -0.38 1.77 -1.57
C MET A 92 0.31 2.34 -0.33
N VAL A 93 0.08 1.74 0.83
CA VAL A 93 0.53 2.25 2.13
C VAL A 93 1.37 1.21 2.89
N TYR A 94 1.06 -0.08 2.73
CA TYR A 94 1.69 -1.17 3.49
C TYR A 94 2.51 -2.10 2.60
N GLN A 95 3.59 -2.68 3.14
CA GLN A 95 4.40 -3.66 2.41
C GLN A 95 3.61 -4.94 2.12
N GLU A 96 2.69 -5.30 3.01
CA GLU A 96 1.81 -6.44 2.87
C GLU A 96 0.94 -6.32 1.62
N GLN A 97 0.57 -5.10 1.22
CA GLN A 97 -0.18 -4.85 -0.02
C GLN A 97 0.67 -5.19 -1.24
N VAL A 98 1.97 -4.86 -1.26
CA VAL A 98 2.88 -5.27 -2.34
C VAL A 98 2.94 -6.78 -2.45
N MET A 99 3.05 -7.48 -1.31
CA MET A 99 3.07 -8.94 -1.28
C MET A 99 1.75 -9.54 -1.77
N GLN A 100 0.61 -8.97 -1.36
CA GLN A 100 -0.71 -9.39 -1.84
C GLN A 100 -0.85 -9.15 -3.34
N ILE A 101 -0.38 -8.01 -3.86
CA ILE A 101 -0.46 -7.69 -5.29
C ILE A 101 0.28 -8.74 -6.13
N VAL A 102 1.54 -9.04 -5.84
CA VAL A 102 2.29 -10.02 -6.65
C VAL A 102 1.73 -11.44 -6.54
N ARG A 103 1.13 -11.77 -5.40
CA ARG A 103 0.48 -13.07 -5.19
C ARG A 103 -0.83 -13.16 -5.97
N ASP A 104 -1.72 -12.21 -5.78
CA ASP A 104 -3.10 -12.31 -6.25
C ASP A 104 -3.19 -11.97 -7.75
N LEU A 105 -2.36 -11.03 -8.24
CA LEU A 105 -2.37 -10.64 -9.64
C LEU A 105 -1.48 -11.52 -10.52
N ALA A 106 -0.31 -11.95 -10.03
CA ALA A 106 0.64 -12.73 -10.84
C ALA A 106 0.80 -14.20 -10.41
N GLY A 107 0.22 -14.61 -9.29
CA GLY A 107 0.29 -15.98 -8.79
C GLY A 107 1.60 -16.34 -8.10
N TYR A 108 2.28 -15.36 -7.48
CA TYR A 108 3.49 -15.60 -6.71
C TYR A 108 3.21 -16.49 -5.49
N SER A 109 4.20 -17.30 -5.10
CA SER A 109 4.20 -17.93 -3.77
C SER A 109 4.48 -16.90 -2.68
N LEU A 110 4.11 -17.20 -1.43
CA LEU A 110 4.46 -16.36 -0.27
C LEU A 110 5.97 -16.11 -0.17
N GLY A 111 6.78 -17.15 -0.38
CA GLY A 111 8.24 -17.03 -0.34
C GLY A 111 8.79 -16.12 -1.42
N ARG A 112 8.24 -16.17 -2.64
CA ARG A 112 8.65 -15.28 -3.73
C ARG A 112 8.17 -13.85 -3.51
N ALA A 113 6.95 -13.66 -3.01
CA ALA A 113 6.42 -12.34 -2.69
C ALA A 113 7.32 -11.60 -1.67
N ASP A 114 7.80 -12.31 -0.64
CA ASP A 114 8.75 -11.74 0.32
C ASP A 114 10.14 -11.50 -0.30
N LEU A 115 10.55 -12.31 -1.29
CA LEU A 115 11.76 -12.02 -2.08
C LEU A 115 11.63 -10.69 -2.83
N VAL A 116 10.49 -10.45 -3.50
CA VAL A 116 10.20 -9.18 -4.19
C VAL A 116 10.23 -8.02 -3.20
N ARG A 117 9.51 -8.13 -2.07
CA ARG A 117 9.50 -7.11 -1.01
C ARG A 117 10.91 -6.74 -0.55
N ARG A 118 11.78 -7.74 -0.32
CA ARG A 118 13.18 -7.53 0.08
C ARG A 118 14.03 -6.93 -1.04
N ALA A 119 13.80 -7.31 -2.30
CA ALA A 119 14.53 -6.76 -3.44
C ALA A 119 14.19 -5.28 -3.68
N MET A 120 12.91 -4.95 -3.55
CA MET A 120 12.34 -3.61 -3.58
C MET A 120 12.99 -2.69 -2.54
N GLY A 121 13.02 -3.11 -1.26
CA GLY A 121 13.67 -2.33 -0.20
C GLY A 121 15.19 -2.16 -0.37
N LYS A 122 15.86 -3.09 -1.05
CA LYS A 122 17.31 -3.01 -1.35
C LYS A 122 17.64 -2.29 -2.66
N LYS A 123 16.64 -1.82 -3.41
CA LYS A 123 16.81 -1.09 -4.68
C LYS A 123 17.68 -1.84 -5.71
N LYS A 124 17.57 -3.17 -5.77
CA LYS A 124 18.35 -4.02 -6.68
C LYS A 124 17.76 -3.98 -8.10
N LEU A 125 18.21 -3.03 -8.92
CA LEU A 125 17.67 -2.77 -10.27
C LEU A 125 17.61 -4.02 -11.16
N GLU A 126 18.68 -4.83 -11.19
CA GLU A 126 18.71 -6.05 -12.02
C GLU A 126 17.66 -7.09 -11.58
N VAL A 127 17.46 -7.24 -10.26
CA VAL A 127 16.45 -8.14 -9.71
C VAL A 127 15.05 -7.62 -10.02
N MET A 128 14.85 -6.31 -9.90
CA MET A 128 13.57 -5.67 -10.21
C MET A 128 13.20 -5.81 -11.68
N ALA A 129 14.15 -5.64 -12.60
CA ALA A 129 13.90 -5.85 -14.03
C ALA A 129 13.48 -7.30 -14.32
N LYS A 130 14.17 -8.28 -13.73
CA LYS A 130 13.81 -9.69 -13.86
C LYS A 130 12.43 -9.99 -13.28
N GLU A 131 12.13 -9.47 -12.09
CA GLU A 131 10.82 -9.68 -11.46
C GLU A 131 9.70 -8.94 -12.18
N ARG A 132 9.97 -7.85 -12.90
CA ARG A 132 9.00 -7.17 -13.76
C ARG A 132 8.52 -8.08 -14.88
N GLU A 133 9.46 -8.67 -15.61
CA GLU A 133 9.14 -9.64 -16.67
C GLU A 133 8.33 -10.82 -16.14
N ILE A 134 8.69 -11.33 -14.96
CA ILE A 134 8.00 -12.48 -14.35
C ILE A 134 6.63 -12.08 -13.80
N PHE A 135 6.48 -10.87 -13.26
CA PHE A 135 5.19 -10.34 -12.82
C PHE A 135 4.21 -10.21 -14.00
N ILE A 136 4.69 -9.73 -15.15
CA ILE A 136 3.86 -9.51 -16.34
C ILE A 136 3.57 -10.84 -17.05
N HIS A 137 4.61 -11.58 -17.45
CA HIS A 137 4.50 -12.74 -18.35
C HIS A 137 4.57 -14.10 -17.65
N GLY A 138 4.96 -14.13 -16.39
CA GLY A 138 5.12 -15.36 -15.62
C GLY A 138 6.50 -16.00 -15.75
N GLN A 139 6.64 -17.18 -15.15
CA GLN A 139 7.85 -18.01 -15.23
C GLN A 139 7.48 -19.48 -15.29
N ILE A 140 8.21 -20.23 -16.12
CA ILE A 140 8.15 -21.69 -16.22
C ILE A 140 9.47 -22.32 -15.76
N ASP A 141 9.42 -23.58 -15.32
CA ASP A 141 10.60 -24.39 -15.05
C ASP A 141 11.14 -25.07 -16.34
N GLU A 142 12.25 -25.79 -16.21
CA GLU A 142 12.88 -26.53 -17.32
C GLU A 142 11.99 -27.64 -17.91
N ASN A 143 11.00 -28.10 -17.14
CA ASN A 143 10.04 -29.12 -17.53
C ASN A 143 8.75 -28.52 -18.13
N GLY A 144 8.67 -27.19 -18.25
CA GLY A 144 7.50 -26.48 -18.76
C GLY A 144 6.38 -26.24 -17.74
N ASN A 145 6.58 -26.57 -16.46
CA ASN A 145 5.59 -26.30 -15.41
C ASN A 145 5.57 -24.81 -15.08
N ILE A 146 4.36 -24.28 -14.87
CA ILE A 146 4.17 -22.88 -14.48
C ILE A 146 4.60 -22.70 -13.01
N ILE A 147 5.69 -21.96 -12.79
CA ILE A 147 6.12 -21.54 -11.45
C ILE A 147 5.34 -20.30 -11.01
N VAL A 148 5.16 -19.36 -11.95
CA VAL A 148 4.39 -18.12 -11.76
C VAL A 148 3.52 -17.92 -13.01
N PRO A 149 2.19 -17.86 -12.88
CA PRO A 149 1.30 -17.58 -14.01
C PRO A 149 1.59 -16.25 -14.73
N GLY A 150 1.85 -15.18 -13.98
CA GLY A 150 1.97 -13.82 -14.51
C GLY A 150 0.61 -13.14 -14.70
N CYS A 151 0.63 -11.81 -14.70
CA CYS A 151 -0.57 -10.96 -14.82
C CYS A 151 -1.35 -11.22 -16.11
N VAL A 152 -0.66 -11.38 -17.23
CA VAL A 152 -1.30 -11.56 -18.55
C VAL A 152 -2.13 -12.85 -18.59
N ARG A 153 -1.64 -13.94 -17.98
CA ARG A 153 -2.40 -15.21 -17.88
C ARG A 153 -3.58 -15.12 -16.92
N ASN A 154 -3.55 -14.16 -15.99
CA ASN A 154 -4.61 -13.90 -15.02
C ASN A 154 -5.61 -12.83 -15.49
N GLY A 155 -5.58 -12.44 -16.77
CA GLY A 155 -6.55 -11.53 -17.37
C GLY A 155 -6.26 -10.04 -17.16
N ILE A 156 -5.05 -9.69 -16.76
CA ILE A 156 -4.61 -8.30 -16.60
C ILE A 156 -3.75 -7.94 -17.81
N ASP A 157 -4.13 -6.90 -18.55
CA ASP A 157 -3.39 -6.50 -19.73
C ASP A 157 -1.98 -6.01 -19.37
N GLU A 158 -1.05 -6.16 -20.32
CA GLU A 158 0.35 -5.84 -20.12
C GLU A 158 0.57 -4.37 -19.73
N LYS A 159 -0.20 -3.43 -20.28
CA LYS A 159 -0.07 -2.00 -19.95
C LYS A 159 -0.46 -1.74 -18.49
N SER A 160 -1.56 -2.33 -18.03
CA SER A 160 -1.96 -2.28 -16.62
C SER A 160 -0.93 -2.95 -15.73
N ALA A 161 -0.46 -4.16 -16.07
CA ALA A 161 0.54 -4.88 -15.29
C ALA A 161 1.86 -4.09 -15.14
N ASN A 162 2.35 -3.49 -16.23
CA ASN A 162 3.51 -2.60 -16.21
C ASN A 162 3.30 -1.42 -15.25
N LYS A 163 2.16 -0.73 -15.37
CA LYS A 163 1.85 0.42 -14.52
C LYS A 163 1.74 0.04 -13.04
N ILE A 164 1.13 -1.09 -12.72
CA ILE A 164 1.06 -1.61 -11.34
C ILE A 164 2.45 -1.89 -10.78
N PHE A 165 3.33 -2.48 -11.59
CA PHE A 165 4.71 -2.74 -11.18
C PHE A 165 5.50 -1.45 -10.94
N ASP A 166 5.28 -0.43 -11.75
CA ASP A 166 5.88 0.89 -11.58
C ASP A 166 5.39 1.55 -10.28
N GLU A 167 4.10 1.48 -9.98
CA GLU A 167 3.53 1.96 -8.72
C GLU A 167 4.12 1.22 -7.50
N MET A 168 4.27 -0.11 -7.57
CA MET A 168 4.95 -0.88 -6.51
C MET A 168 6.42 -0.48 -6.35
N SER A 169 7.12 -0.25 -7.47
CA SER A 169 8.52 0.15 -7.48
C SER A 169 8.73 1.55 -6.91
N GLU A 170 7.81 2.48 -7.21
CA GLU A 170 7.82 3.83 -6.66
C GLU A 170 7.59 3.80 -5.16
N PHE A 171 6.56 3.07 -4.70
CA PHE A 171 6.32 2.85 -3.27
C PHE A 171 7.55 2.26 -2.56
N ALA A 172 8.16 1.24 -3.17
CA ALA A 172 9.33 0.55 -2.65
C ALA A 172 10.59 1.43 -2.49
N LYS A 173 10.75 2.49 -3.30
CA LYS A 173 11.90 3.40 -3.16
C LYS A 173 11.98 4.05 -1.79
N TYR A 174 10.84 4.11 -1.10
CA TYR A 174 10.65 4.88 0.11
C TYR A 174 9.98 4.12 1.25
N ALA A 175 9.37 2.96 0.98
CA ALA A 175 8.80 2.10 2.01
C ALA A 175 9.90 1.61 2.97
N PHE A 176 9.72 1.90 4.26
CA PHE A 176 10.62 1.52 5.36
C PHE A 176 10.55 0.01 5.65
N GLN A 177 11.62 -0.54 6.24
CA GLN A 177 11.84 -1.95 6.62
C GLN A 177 10.89 -2.49 7.68
#